data_AF-A0AA38G9P8-F1
#
_entry.id   AF-A0AA38G9P8-F1
#
_cell.length_a   1.000
_cell.length_b   1.000
_cell.length_c   1.000
_cell.angle_alpha   90.00
_cell.angle_beta   90.00
_cell.angle_gamma   90.00
#
_symmetry.space_group_name_H-M   'P 1'
#
loop_
_entity.id
_entity.type
_entity.pdbx_description
1 polymer ?
#
loop_
_entity_poly.entity_id
_entity_poly.type
_entity_poly.pdbx_seq_one_letter_code
_entity_poly.pdbx_strand_id
1 'polypeptide(L)' 'KVSMETESYVNDEPIPTSALLMAASKHIATRCRAQNKAFLDCKRADANPEKCLEKGKDVTKCVFSL' A
#
# COMPACT_ATOMS: atom_id res chain seq x y z
N LYS A 1 5.08 -36.65 2.00
CA LYS A 1 4.03 -35.82 1.35
C LYS A 1 4.18 -34.43 1.93
N VAL A 2 4.85 -33.55 1.17
CA VAL A 2 5.03 -32.16 1.53
C VAL A 2 3.65 -31.52 1.47
N SER A 3 3.10 -31.17 2.62
CA SER A 3 2.01 -30.22 2.72
C SER A 3 2.64 -28.84 2.55
N MET A 4 2.58 -28.38 1.32
CA MET A 4 2.69 -26.99 0.89
C MET A 4 2.07 -26.05 1.93
N GLU A 5 2.73 -25.05 2.50
CA GLU A 5 4.14 -24.69 2.53
C GLU A 5 4.26 -23.59 3.61
N THR A 6 5.30 -23.67 4.42
CA THR A 6 5.86 -22.50 5.09
C THR A 6 6.11 -21.43 4.04
N GLU A 7 5.66 -20.20 4.27
CA GLU A 7 6.51 -19.02 4.11
C GLU A 7 5.74 -17.78 4.57
N SER A 8 6.15 -17.27 5.73
CA SER A 8 6.32 -15.85 5.87
C SER A 8 7.37 -15.37 4.85
N TYR A 9 7.05 -15.38 3.55
CA TYR A 9 7.71 -14.46 2.62
C TYR A 9 6.96 -13.13 2.72
N VAL A 10 6.98 -12.62 3.94
CA VAL A 10 6.92 -11.18 4.14
C VAL A 10 8.22 -10.72 3.48
N ASN A 11 8.13 -9.96 2.40
CA ASN A 11 9.29 -9.35 1.74
C ASN A 11 9.96 -8.35 2.70
N ASP A 12 10.44 -8.72 3.89
CA ASP A 12 10.87 -7.78 4.96
C ASP A 12 9.86 -6.63 5.28
N GLU A 13 8.71 -6.56 4.62
CA GLU A 13 7.74 -5.47 4.67
C GLU A 13 6.77 -5.69 5.84
N PRO A 14 6.81 -4.87 6.89
CA PRO A 14 6.01 -5.10 8.09
C PRO A 14 4.52 -5.17 7.77
N ILE A 15 3.79 -6.15 8.30
CA ILE A 15 2.33 -6.25 8.04
C ILE A 15 1.63 -4.98 8.53
N PRO A 16 0.98 -4.19 7.66
CA PRO A 16 0.37 -2.94 8.04
C PRO A 16 -0.95 -3.19 8.77
N THR A 17 -0.87 -3.49 10.08
CA THR A 17 -2.04 -3.62 10.94
C THR A 17 -2.77 -2.28 11.09
N SER A 18 -4.05 -2.33 11.47
CA SER A 18 -4.86 -1.13 11.68
C SER A 18 -4.25 -0.17 12.72
N ALA A 19 -3.66 -0.70 13.80
CA ALA A 19 -2.99 0.08 14.82
C ALA A 19 -1.77 0.84 14.27
N LEU A 20 -0.91 0.15 13.48
CA LEU A 20 0.26 0.75 12.87
C LEU A 20 -0.13 1.85 11.86
N LEU A 21 -1.08 1.56 10.97
CA LEU A 21 -1.57 2.52 9.98
C LEU A 21 -2.17 3.77 10.63
N MET A 22 -2.91 3.60 11.73
CA MET A 22 -3.51 4.70 12.46
C MET A 22 -2.45 5.58 13.13
N ALA A 23 -1.46 4.97 13.79
CA ALA A 23 -0.34 5.67 14.40
C ALA A 23 0.49 6.45 13.36
N ALA A 24 0.76 5.84 12.20
CA ALA A 24 1.55 6.44 11.13
C ALA A 24 0.76 7.40 10.20
N SER A 25 -0.57 7.48 10.34
CA SER A 25 -1.46 8.15 9.38
C SER A 25 -1.07 9.59 9.03
N LYS A 26 -0.62 10.39 10.02
CA LYS A 26 -0.18 11.78 9.79
C LYS A 26 1.13 11.87 9.02
N HIS A 27 2.05 10.94 9.28
CA HIS A 27 3.32 10.83 8.55
C HIS A 27 3.06 10.37 7.11
N ILE A 28 2.24 9.33 6.93
CA ILE A 28 1.81 8.83 5.61
C ILE A 28 1.14 9.95 4.79
N ALA A 29 0.22 10.71 5.39
CA ALA A 29 -0.47 11.80 4.72
C ALA A 29 0.46 12.93 4.23
N THR A 30 1.59 13.13 4.92
CA THR A 30 2.57 14.17 4.57
C THR A 30 3.60 13.65 3.57
N ARG A 31 4.21 12.49 3.86
CA ARG A 31 5.33 11.92 3.10
C ARG A 31 4.90 11.25 1.80
N CYS A 32 3.73 10.60 1.79
CA CYS A 32 3.19 9.89 0.61
C CYS A 32 2.05 10.66 -0.08
N ARG A 33 1.99 11.99 0.12
CA ARG A 33 0.90 12.84 -0.40
C ARG A 33 0.75 12.74 -1.91
N ALA A 34 1.86 12.72 -2.65
CA ALA A 34 1.85 12.72 -4.11
C ALA A 34 1.26 11.42 -4.68
N GLN A 35 1.73 10.28 -4.17
CA GLN A 35 1.26 8.93 -4.54
C GLN A 35 -0.22 8.78 -4.18
N ASN A 36 -0.61 9.17 -2.96
CA ASN A 36 -2.00 9.11 -2.51
C ASN A 36 -2.93 9.96 -3.38
N LYS A 37 -2.50 11.18 -3.74
CA LYS A 37 -3.28 12.05 -4.63
C LYS A 37 -3.43 11.44 -6.02
N ALA A 38 -2.35 10.94 -6.61
CA ALA A 38 -2.39 10.31 -7.93
C ALA A 38 -3.32 9.07 -7.95
N PHE A 39 -3.29 8.25 -6.91
CA PHE A 39 -4.18 7.09 -6.78
C PHE A 39 -5.65 7.51 -6.63
N LEU A 40 -5.94 8.51 -5.80
CA LEU A 40 -7.31 9.02 -5.61
C LEU A 40 -7.86 9.71 -6.86
N ASP A 41 -7.04 10.49 -7.56
CA ASP A 41 -7.45 11.14 -8.80
C ASP A 41 -7.70 10.08 -9.91
N CYS A 42 -6.93 8.99 -9.95
CA CYS A 42 -7.20 7.84 -10.82
C CYS A 42 -8.56 7.19 -10.53
N LYS A 43 -8.86 6.90 -9.25
CA LYS A 43 -10.14 6.32 -8.83
C LYS A 43 -11.34 7.23 -9.09
N ARG A 44 -11.14 8.55 -9.10
CA ARG A 44 -12.19 9.52 -9.43
C ARG A 44 -12.46 9.57 -10.94
N ALA A 45 -11.43 9.39 -11.75
CA ALA A 45 -11.53 9.42 -13.20
C ALA A 45 -12.16 8.14 -13.79
N ASP A 46 -11.90 6.99 -13.18
CA ASP A 46 -12.39 5.69 -13.68
C ASP A 46 -12.76 4.75 -12.52
N ALA A 47 -13.92 4.10 -12.64
CA ALA A 47 -14.43 3.17 -11.64
C ALA A 47 -13.78 1.77 -11.74
N ASN A 48 -13.10 1.44 -12.85
CA ASN A 48 -12.40 0.17 -12.99
C ASN A 48 -11.14 0.14 -12.09
N PRO A 49 -11.08 -0.73 -11.07
CA PRO A 49 -9.97 -0.79 -10.13
C PRO A 49 -8.63 -1.17 -10.79
N GLU A 50 -8.64 -1.95 -11.88
CA GLU A 50 -7.43 -2.46 -12.52
C GLU A 50 -6.58 -1.33 -13.13
N LYS A 51 -7.22 -0.26 -13.61
CA LYS A 51 -6.53 0.89 -14.22
C LYS A 51 -5.69 1.70 -13.23
N CYS A 52 -5.94 1.52 -11.94
CA CYS A 52 -5.23 2.24 -10.87
C CYS A 52 -4.24 1.35 -10.10
N LEU A 53 -4.04 0.08 -10.50
CA LEU A 53 -3.16 -0.86 -9.80
C LEU A 53 -1.73 -0.35 -9.65
N GLU A 54 -1.13 0.20 -10.71
CA GLU A 54 0.22 0.74 -10.66
C GLU A 54 0.35 1.89 -9.63
N LYS A 55 -0.63 2.80 -9.59
CA LYS A 55 -0.66 3.91 -8.62
C LYS A 55 -0.90 3.38 -7.20
N GLY A 56 -1.65 2.30 -7.06
CA GLY A 56 -1.84 1.60 -5.79
C GLY A 56 -0.55 0.99 -5.27
N LYS A 57 0.24 0.35 -6.15
CA LYS A 57 1.58 -0.16 -5.81
C LYS A 57 2.52 0.97 -5.39
N ASP A 58 2.47 2.12 -6.07
CA ASP A 58 3.28 3.29 -5.69
C ASP A 58 2.93 3.81 -4.29
N VAL A 59 1.64 3.83 -3.93
CA VAL A 59 1.19 4.18 -2.57
C VAL A 59 1.76 3.19 -1.56
N THR A 60 1.57 1.89 -1.79
CA THR A 60 2.03 0.83 -0.88
C THR A 60 3.56 0.87 -0.70
N LYS A 61 4.31 1.01 -1.80
CA LYS A 61 5.77 1.15 -1.80
C LYS A 61 6.21 2.38 -1.01
N CYS A 62 5.53 3.52 -1.16
CA CYS A 62 5.84 4.70 -0.38
C CYS A 62 5.64 4.45 1.12
N VAL A 63 4.52 3.82 1.52
CA VAL A 63 4.22 3.53 2.93
C VAL A 63 5.25 2.57 3.54
N PHE A 64 5.68 1.55 2.82
CA PHE A 64 6.70 0.61 3.30
C PHE A 64 8.12 1.17 3.32
N SER A 65 8.37 2.30 2.65
CA SER A 65 9.66 3.01 2.67
C SER A 65 9.79 4.08 3.77
N LEU A 66 8.77 4.24 4.62
CA LEU A 66 8.78 5.20 5.74
C LEU A 66 9.54 4.66 6.96
#